data_AF-A0A5K7X7N7-F1
#
_entry.id   AF-A0A5K7X7N7-F1
#
_cell.length_a   1.000
_cell.length_b   1.000
_cell.length_c   1.000
_cell.angle_alpha   90.00
_cell.angle_beta   90.00
_cell.angle_gamma   90.00
#
_symmetry.space_group_name_H-M   'P 1'
#
loop_
_entity.id
_entity.type
_entity.pdbx_description
1 polymer ?
#
loop_
_entity_poly.entity_id
_entity_poly.type
_entity_poly.pdbx_seq_one_letter_code
_entity_poly.pdbx_strand_id
1 'polypeptide(L)'
;MRSIAGAMAWELVTRGRWQVVGAALATFALPLLVLASMGTGATSFGRDGDLSNQLLGFCFVQTNILALVASLLALSATMHKRLYSYPATAATLMHGLILPAAAIIAVDLIVWTAVMNAAFRLQWPTLEPAIFGAAIIVVAYSAMWLTYQSRWMLFALTVVSGVFSFWIKSHFGPMFGELKHPWQSMTAAEAICLLTITAISYRLGVQAFARSRRGERPFSTGVISWLDDFSERRIQGRKTTTFAAPLAAQTWYFEQRSWVAPASVLSASAFAFVLWMFVNRDPGDLVEAYAFSGGMVSIATAIGGLFLGALGSKDQTSIGQFLASRPITTVDMSRQLLVVTARSFLKTWACWGVIFLLILFLAWLAGASPMQRIPPAHRWALLFGAILLSWATMATAIVMALADRGRLIFRVITYISFGFIALLLLNDLVVHRFGRDEIVHAFGALFGVTATAATVASFYYAFHRGLLQPRIAMAAVVVWVILLAAGANMLPAMGPQDRMVAKMAFLDVTARTLVLGSLSLVVAPIAATPLALAWNRTR
;
A
#
# COMPACT_ATOMS: atom_id res chain seq x y z
N MET A 1 -13.26 28.20 17.80
CA MET A 1 -12.88 26.88 18.38
C MET A 1 -12.15 27.14 19.69
N ARG A 2 -12.52 26.49 20.81
CA ARG A 2 -12.07 26.86 22.17
C ARG A 2 -10.68 26.34 22.56
N SER A 3 -10.08 25.42 21.80
CA SER A 3 -8.72 24.92 22.05
C SER A 3 -8.00 24.50 20.76
N ILE A 4 -6.67 24.54 20.77
CA ILE A 4 -5.82 24.08 19.67
C ILE A 4 -6.06 22.59 19.41
N ALA A 5 -6.13 21.77 20.47
CA ALA A 5 -6.46 20.35 20.35
C ALA A 5 -7.84 20.13 19.68
N GLY A 6 -8.84 20.94 20.03
CA GLY A 6 -10.16 20.89 19.40
C GLY A 6 -10.12 21.30 17.92
N ALA A 7 -9.30 22.28 17.55
CA ALA A 7 -9.12 22.68 16.15
C ALA A 7 -8.37 21.62 15.33
N MET A 8 -7.36 20.96 15.92
CA MET A 8 -6.64 19.86 15.28
C MET A 8 -7.51 18.63 15.12
N ALA A 9 -8.24 18.24 16.16
CA ALA A 9 -9.22 17.16 16.10
C ALA A 9 -10.30 17.48 15.07
N TRP A 10 -10.79 18.73 15.01
CA TRP A 10 -11.72 19.16 13.99
C TRP A 10 -11.12 19.13 12.59
N GLU A 11 -9.86 19.51 12.38
CA GLU A 11 -9.21 19.45 11.07
C GLU A 11 -8.99 17.99 10.62
N LEU A 12 -8.56 17.12 11.54
CA LEU A 12 -8.39 15.69 11.36
C LEU A 12 -9.73 15.04 10.98
N VAL A 13 -10.80 15.38 11.72
CA VAL A 13 -12.15 14.95 11.41
C VAL A 13 -12.58 15.53 10.08
N THR A 14 -12.67 16.84 9.89
CA THR A 14 -13.23 17.49 8.68
C THR A 14 -12.51 17.18 7.38
N ARG A 15 -11.18 17.06 7.40
CA ARG A 15 -10.39 16.78 6.19
C ARG A 15 -10.15 15.30 5.98
N GLY A 16 -10.13 14.53 7.07
CA GLY A 16 -10.06 13.07 7.06
C GLY A 16 -11.42 12.37 6.95
N ARG A 17 -12.57 13.08 7.02
CA ARG A 17 -13.93 12.51 7.22
C ARG A 17 -14.16 11.22 6.45
N TRP A 18 -13.99 11.28 5.14
CA TRP A 18 -14.30 10.16 4.26
C TRP A 18 -13.20 9.11 4.21
N GLN A 19 -11.96 9.48 4.51
CA GLN A 19 -10.83 8.55 4.52
C GLN A 19 -10.82 7.71 5.81
N VAL A 20 -11.06 8.34 6.96
CA VAL A 20 -11.17 7.64 8.25
C VAL A 20 -12.42 6.79 8.27
N VAL A 21 -13.58 7.34 7.87
CA VAL A 21 -14.82 6.56 7.79
C VAL A 21 -14.71 5.46 6.73
N GLY A 22 -14.11 5.74 5.57
CA GLY A 22 -13.93 4.73 4.53
C GLY A 22 -12.93 3.63 4.91
N ALA A 23 -11.85 3.97 5.63
CA ALA A 23 -10.91 3.00 6.17
C ALA A 23 -11.55 2.17 7.29
N ALA A 24 -12.29 2.82 8.20
CA ALA A 24 -13.04 2.15 9.26
C ALA A 24 -14.10 1.23 8.66
N LEU A 25 -14.93 1.70 7.73
CA LEU A 25 -15.90 0.85 7.04
C LEU A 25 -15.26 -0.27 6.24
N ALA A 26 -14.11 -0.04 5.60
CA ALA A 26 -13.37 -1.12 4.93
C ALA A 26 -12.85 -2.17 5.92
N THR A 27 -12.44 -1.70 7.11
CA THR A 27 -12.02 -2.50 8.27
C THR A 27 -13.21 -3.30 8.83
N PHE A 28 -14.41 -2.74 8.95
CA PHE A 28 -15.56 -3.51 9.44
C PHE A 28 -16.17 -4.45 8.41
N ALA A 29 -16.41 -3.94 7.21
CA ALA A 29 -17.30 -4.58 6.28
C ALA A 29 -16.62 -5.75 5.57
N LEU A 30 -15.32 -5.68 5.25
CA LEU A 30 -14.62 -6.77 4.56
C LEU A 30 -14.54 -8.06 5.39
N PRO A 31 -14.17 -8.03 6.69
CA PRO A 31 -14.21 -9.22 7.54
C PRO A 31 -15.61 -9.78 7.75
N LEU A 32 -16.58 -8.91 8.09
CA LEU A 32 -17.96 -9.34 8.29
C LEU A 32 -18.53 -10.00 7.03
N LEU A 33 -18.10 -9.54 5.86
CA LEU A 33 -18.44 -10.12 4.58
C LEU A 33 -17.82 -11.47 4.31
N VAL A 34 -16.51 -11.58 4.51
CA VAL A 34 -15.80 -12.85 4.37
C VAL A 34 -16.47 -13.87 5.27
N LEU A 35 -16.75 -13.50 6.52
CA LEU A 35 -17.40 -14.37 7.48
C LEU A 35 -18.88 -14.66 7.16
N ALA A 36 -19.66 -13.70 6.67
CA ALA A 36 -21.04 -13.92 6.25
C ALA A 36 -21.11 -14.85 5.03
N SER A 37 -20.26 -14.63 4.02
CA SER A 37 -20.16 -15.46 2.83
C SER A 37 -19.69 -16.89 3.13
N MET A 38 -18.91 -17.06 4.19
CA MET A 38 -18.51 -18.37 4.69
C MET A 38 -19.64 -19.01 5.51
N GLY A 39 -20.33 -18.25 6.35
CA GLY A 39 -21.45 -18.71 7.16
C GLY A 39 -22.62 -19.29 6.35
N THR A 40 -22.87 -18.76 5.15
CA THR A 40 -23.89 -19.28 4.22
C THR A 40 -23.47 -20.60 3.55
N GLY A 41 -22.16 -20.86 3.42
CA GLY A 41 -21.62 -22.15 2.95
C GLY A 41 -21.27 -23.14 4.08
N ALA A 42 -21.31 -22.71 5.34
CA ALA A 42 -20.73 -23.42 6.49
C ALA A 42 -21.62 -24.47 7.17
N THR A 43 -22.77 -24.81 6.60
CA THR A 43 -23.56 -25.94 7.12
C THR A 43 -22.83 -27.28 7.01
N SER A 44 -21.72 -27.34 6.25
CA SER A 44 -20.83 -28.50 6.12
C SER A 44 -19.47 -28.37 6.82
N PHE A 45 -19.13 -27.21 7.40
CA PHE A 45 -17.90 -27.09 8.19
C PHE A 45 -18.15 -27.71 9.57
N GLY A 46 -17.44 -28.81 9.82
CA GLY A 46 -17.60 -29.65 11.00
C GLY A 46 -17.61 -28.87 12.30
N ARG A 47 -18.30 -29.45 13.28
CA ARG A 47 -18.58 -28.98 14.64
C ARG A 47 -17.35 -28.65 15.50
N ASP A 48 -16.14 -28.67 14.92
CA ASP A 48 -14.88 -28.50 15.62
C ASP A 48 -14.36 -27.06 15.42
N GLY A 49 -14.20 -26.34 16.54
CA GLY A 49 -13.97 -24.88 16.62
C GLY A 49 -12.67 -24.34 16.02
N ASP A 50 -11.94 -25.13 15.23
CA ASP A 50 -10.61 -24.80 14.72
C ASP A 50 -10.64 -23.83 13.53
N LEU A 51 -11.61 -23.96 12.61
CA LEU A 51 -11.70 -23.09 11.43
C LEU A 51 -12.18 -21.67 11.78
N SER A 52 -13.12 -21.58 12.74
CA SER A 52 -13.63 -20.31 13.30
C SER A 52 -12.48 -19.47 13.86
N ASN A 53 -11.63 -20.07 14.70
CA ASN A 53 -10.53 -19.36 15.35
C ASN A 53 -9.43 -18.92 14.37
N GLN A 54 -9.15 -19.72 13.34
CA GLN A 54 -8.17 -19.39 12.29
C GLN A 54 -8.66 -18.27 11.37
N LEU A 55 -9.92 -18.30 10.94
CA LEU A 55 -10.52 -17.26 10.10
C LEU A 55 -10.73 -15.94 10.85
N LEU A 56 -11.12 -16.00 12.12
CA LEU A 56 -11.25 -14.82 12.97
C LEU A 56 -9.90 -14.19 13.30
N GLY A 57 -8.86 -15.00 13.56
CA GLY A 57 -7.49 -14.50 13.73
C GLY A 57 -6.94 -13.86 12.45
N PHE A 58 -7.20 -14.46 11.30
CA PHE A 58 -6.80 -13.92 10.00
C PHE A 58 -7.52 -12.62 9.66
N CYS A 59 -8.83 -12.58 9.88
CA CYS A 59 -9.64 -11.37 9.77
C CYS A 59 -9.12 -10.30 10.73
N PHE A 60 -8.99 -10.59 12.03
CA PHE A 60 -8.52 -9.62 13.03
C PHE A 60 -7.15 -9.04 12.67
N VAL A 61 -6.20 -9.87 12.23
CA VAL A 61 -4.85 -9.43 11.87
C VAL A 61 -4.86 -8.60 10.59
N GLN A 62 -5.48 -9.07 9.49
CA GLN A 62 -5.57 -8.30 8.25
C GLN A 62 -6.27 -6.95 8.44
N THR A 63 -7.32 -6.94 9.25
CA THR A 63 -8.12 -5.74 9.47
C THR A 63 -7.37 -4.70 10.29
N ASN A 64 -6.66 -5.14 11.34
CA ASN A 64 -5.81 -4.27 12.14
C ASN A 64 -4.62 -3.72 11.33
N ILE A 65 -4.02 -4.50 10.44
CA ILE A 65 -2.91 -4.05 9.57
C ILE A 65 -3.42 -3.03 8.54
N LEU A 66 -4.55 -3.30 7.89
CA LEU A 66 -5.15 -2.39 6.92
C LEU A 66 -5.62 -1.08 7.57
N ALA A 67 -6.23 -1.15 8.76
CA ALA A 67 -6.60 0.02 9.55
C ALA A 67 -5.38 0.83 10.01
N LEU A 68 -4.31 0.15 10.44
CA LEU A 68 -3.06 0.78 10.84
C LEU A 68 -2.39 1.48 9.66
N VAL A 69 -2.28 0.82 8.51
CA VAL A 69 -1.68 1.40 7.29
C VAL A 69 -2.55 2.55 6.77
N ALA A 70 -3.87 2.39 6.72
CA ALA A 70 -4.77 3.45 6.27
C ALA A 70 -4.78 4.66 7.21
N SER A 71 -4.72 4.45 8.53
CA SER A 71 -4.62 5.54 9.51
C SER A 71 -3.26 6.24 9.43
N LEU A 72 -2.14 5.51 9.33
CA LEU A 72 -0.81 6.09 9.15
C LEU A 72 -0.70 6.88 7.83
N LEU A 73 -1.29 6.38 6.75
CA LEU A 73 -1.29 7.07 5.45
C LEU A 73 -2.23 8.29 5.41
N ALA A 74 -3.44 8.20 5.97
CA ALA A 74 -4.39 9.31 6.02
C ALA A 74 -3.85 10.48 6.87
N LEU A 75 -3.21 10.16 8.00
CA LEU A 75 -2.59 11.18 8.84
C LEU A 75 -1.28 11.71 8.27
N SER A 76 -0.40 10.88 7.71
CA SER A 76 0.80 11.39 7.03
C SER A 76 0.45 12.26 5.80
N ALA A 77 -0.63 11.97 5.07
CA ALA A 77 -1.05 12.79 3.94
C ALA A 77 -1.66 14.15 4.34
N THR A 78 -2.24 14.27 5.54
CA THR A 78 -2.99 15.47 5.97
C THR A 78 -2.18 16.43 6.83
N MET A 79 -1.16 15.96 7.54
CA MET A 79 -0.58 16.65 8.70
C MET A 79 0.68 17.50 8.39
N HIS A 80 1.42 17.23 7.31
CA HIS A 80 2.80 17.72 7.17
C HIS A 80 2.99 19.20 6.83
N LYS A 81 2.01 19.89 6.25
CA LYS A 81 2.26 21.25 5.73
C LYS A 81 1.89 22.39 6.67
N ARG A 82 0.97 22.16 7.61
CA ARG A 82 0.41 23.23 8.46
C ARG A 82 0.77 23.11 9.93
N LEU A 83 1.11 21.91 10.40
CA LEU A 83 1.46 21.69 11.80
C LEU A 83 2.80 22.30 12.21
N TYR A 84 3.73 22.45 11.27
CA TYR A 84 5.04 23.02 11.53
C TYR A 84 4.94 24.51 11.88
N SER A 85 3.99 25.24 11.29
CA SER A 85 3.82 26.69 11.47
C SER A 85 2.94 27.08 12.67
N TYR A 86 2.28 26.14 13.34
CA TYR A 86 1.48 26.47 14.52
C TYR A 86 2.37 26.82 15.73
N PRO A 87 2.10 27.93 16.44
CA PRO A 87 2.84 28.34 17.63
C PRO A 87 2.41 27.56 18.88
N ALA A 88 2.34 26.24 18.78
CA ALA A 88 2.04 25.34 19.90
C ALA A 88 3.28 24.49 20.23
N THR A 89 3.39 23.99 21.46
CA THR A 89 4.49 23.08 21.80
C THR A 89 4.35 21.76 21.04
N ALA A 90 5.49 21.09 20.78
CA ALA A 90 5.49 19.76 20.15
C ALA A 90 4.63 18.74 20.93
N ALA A 91 4.64 18.82 22.26
CA ALA A 91 3.81 17.98 23.12
C ALA A 91 2.32 18.24 22.90
N THR A 92 1.89 19.50 22.86
CA THR A 92 0.48 19.86 22.61
C THR A 92 0.00 19.37 21.25
N LEU A 93 0.82 19.54 20.23
CA LEU A 93 0.49 19.10 18.87
C LEU A 93 0.43 17.57 18.80
N MET A 94 1.40 16.87 19.38
CA MET A 94 1.46 15.41 19.38
C MET A 94 0.30 14.80 20.18
N HIS A 95 -0.05 15.40 21.32
CA HIS A 95 -1.20 15.01 22.13
C HIS A 95 -2.51 15.17 21.36
N GLY A 96 -2.70 16.31 20.70
CA GLY A 96 -3.86 16.57 19.85
C GLY A 96 -3.95 15.69 18.60
N LEU A 97 -2.90 14.91 18.30
CA LEU A 97 -2.82 14.02 17.16
C LEU A 97 -3.01 12.56 17.58
N ILE A 98 -2.19 12.08 18.52
CA ILE A 98 -2.13 10.69 18.93
C ILE A 98 -3.34 10.29 19.74
N LEU A 99 -3.78 11.10 20.72
CA LEU A 99 -4.88 10.68 21.59
C LEU A 99 -6.20 10.52 20.83
N PRO A 100 -6.60 11.45 19.93
CA PRO A 100 -7.78 11.23 19.12
C PRO A 100 -7.64 10.01 18.22
N ALA A 101 -6.47 9.78 17.62
CA ALA A 101 -6.24 8.62 16.77
C ALA A 101 -6.35 7.30 17.57
N ALA A 102 -5.73 7.24 18.75
CA ALA A 102 -5.80 6.09 19.65
C ALA A 102 -7.22 5.86 20.17
N ALA A 103 -7.95 6.92 20.53
CA ALA A 103 -9.34 6.82 20.96
C ALA A 103 -10.26 6.33 19.83
N ILE A 104 -10.07 6.84 18.61
CA ILE A 104 -10.84 6.40 17.43
C ILE A 104 -10.60 4.91 17.21
N ILE A 105 -9.35 4.45 17.19
CA ILE A 105 -9.03 3.02 16.98
C ILE A 105 -9.55 2.16 18.13
N ALA A 106 -9.44 2.62 19.38
CA ALA A 106 -9.98 1.88 20.52
C ALA A 106 -11.50 1.69 20.39
N VAL A 107 -12.23 2.77 20.08
CA VAL A 107 -13.68 2.70 19.84
C VAL A 107 -13.99 1.79 18.66
N ASP A 108 -13.23 1.90 17.58
CA ASP A 108 -13.35 1.06 16.38
C ASP A 108 -13.28 -0.43 16.73
N LEU A 109 -12.26 -0.81 17.51
CA LEU A 109 -12.05 -2.20 17.94
C LEU A 109 -13.08 -2.68 18.97
N ILE A 110 -13.56 -1.81 19.87
CA ILE A 110 -14.66 -2.16 20.79
C ILE A 110 -15.91 -2.50 19.98
N VAL A 111 -16.28 -1.63 19.03
CA VAL A 111 -17.45 -1.83 18.17
C VAL A 111 -17.26 -3.10 17.34
N TRP A 112 -16.08 -3.30 16.77
CA TRP A 112 -15.77 -4.48 15.96
C TRP A 112 -15.93 -5.77 16.76
N THR A 113 -15.27 -5.87 17.91
CA THR A 113 -15.33 -7.04 18.77
C THR A 113 -16.75 -7.27 19.31
N ALA A 114 -17.49 -6.20 19.62
CA ALA A 114 -18.88 -6.31 20.04
C ALA A 114 -19.79 -6.88 18.94
N VAL A 115 -19.65 -6.41 17.69
CA VAL A 115 -20.39 -6.94 16.54
C VAL A 115 -20.03 -8.40 16.30
N MET A 116 -18.75 -8.74 16.36
CA MET A 116 -18.28 -10.12 16.22
C MET A 116 -18.83 -11.03 17.33
N ASN A 117 -18.82 -10.58 18.58
CA ASN A 117 -19.43 -11.30 19.69
C ASN A 117 -20.93 -11.50 19.50
N ALA A 118 -21.65 -10.49 19.00
CA ALA A 118 -23.07 -10.58 18.74
C ALA A 118 -23.40 -11.53 17.58
N ALA A 119 -22.65 -11.46 16.49
CA ALA A 119 -22.87 -12.26 15.28
C ALA A 119 -22.49 -13.73 15.46
N PHE A 120 -21.37 -14.01 16.15
CA PHE A 120 -20.78 -15.35 16.22
C PHE A 120 -20.75 -15.96 17.63
N ARG A 121 -21.25 -15.25 18.65
CA ARG A 121 -21.31 -15.71 20.05
C ARG A 121 -19.94 -16.07 20.64
N LEU A 122 -18.90 -15.35 20.25
CA LEU A 122 -17.49 -15.65 20.57
C LEU A 122 -17.07 -15.35 22.02
N GLN A 123 -17.88 -14.59 22.77
CA GLN A 123 -17.60 -14.18 24.17
C GLN A 123 -16.22 -13.54 24.38
N TRP A 124 -15.63 -12.92 23.35
CA TRP A 124 -14.33 -12.28 23.44
C TRP A 124 -14.36 -11.04 24.32
N PRO A 125 -13.28 -10.75 25.07
CA PRO A 125 -13.17 -9.50 25.81
C PRO A 125 -13.08 -8.32 24.84
N THR A 126 -13.95 -7.32 25.01
CA THR A 126 -14.03 -6.16 24.09
C THR A 126 -12.96 -5.11 24.37
N LEU A 127 -12.54 -4.96 25.63
CA LEU A 127 -11.63 -3.91 26.07
C LEU A 127 -10.18 -4.16 25.64
N GLU A 128 -9.77 -5.42 25.56
CA GLU A 128 -8.36 -5.79 25.35
C GLU A 128 -7.87 -5.51 23.93
N PRO A 129 -8.60 -5.91 22.86
CA PRO A 129 -8.29 -5.44 21.50
C PRO A 129 -8.19 -3.91 21.42
N ALA A 130 -9.03 -3.18 22.16
CA ALA A 130 -9.06 -1.72 22.15
C ALA A 130 -7.79 -1.11 22.76
N ILE A 131 -7.37 -1.58 23.94
CA ILE A 131 -6.13 -1.16 24.60
C ILE A 131 -4.93 -1.49 23.70
N PHE A 132 -4.94 -2.70 23.13
CA PHE A 132 -3.91 -3.16 22.23
C PHE A 132 -3.78 -2.30 20.96
N GLY A 133 -4.89 -2.01 20.28
CA GLY A 133 -4.89 -1.14 19.10
C GLY A 133 -4.46 0.29 19.41
N ALA A 134 -4.89 0.84 20.55
CA ALA A 134 -4.43 2.14 21.03
C ALA A 134 -2.91 2.15 21.29
N ALA A 135 -2.36 1.09 21.88
CA ALA A 135 -0.93 0.95 22.10
C ALA A 135 -0.16 0.88 20.77
N ILE A 136 -0.58 0.03 19.83
CA ILE A 136 0.05 -0.09 18.50
C ILE A 136 0.14 1.27 17.84
N ILE A 137 -0.97 2.03 17.77
CA ILE A 137 -0.94 3.29 17.03
C ILE A 137 0.03 4.28 17.69
N VAL A 138 0.06 4.36 19.02
CA VAL A 138 1.03 5.24 19.71
C VAL A 138 2.46 4.83 19.38
N VAL A 139 2.78 3.53 19.41
CA VAL A 139 4.12 3.02 19.08
C VAL A 139 4.47 3.24 17.60
N ALA A 140 3.54 2.98 16.69
CA ALA A 140 3.73 3.18 15.25
C ALA A 140 3.96 4.66 14.92
N TYR A 141 3.21 5.58 15.53
CA TYR A 141 3.43 7.02 15.38
C TYR A 141 4.79 7.45 15.92
N SER A 142 5.15 6.95 17.10
CA SER A 142 6.47 7.21 17.66
C SER A 142 7.58 6.75 16.72
N ALA A 143 7.51 5.51 16.23
CA ALA A 143 8.47 4.95 15.28
C ALA A 143 8.54 5.77 13.99
N MET A 144 7.39 6.14 13.42
CA MET A 144 7.28 7.00 12.25
C MET A 144 7.98 8.34 12.48
N TRP A 145 7.73 9.03 13.60
CA TRP A 145 8.36 10.32 13.89
C TRP A 145 9.85 10.19 14.18
N LEU A 146 10.27 9.14 14.90
CA LEU A 146 11.69 8.86 15.16
C LEU A 146 12.47 8.72 13.85
N THR A 147 11.87 8.05 12.87
CA THR A 147 12.45 7.78 11.55
C THR A 147 11.96 8.73 10.46
N TYR A 148 11.29 9.82 10.81
CA TYR A 148 10.73 10.75 9.85
C TYR A 148 11.82 11.33 8.94
N GLN A 149 11.55 11.39 7.63
CA GLN A 149 12.50 11.73 6.56
C GLN A 149 13.67 10.75 6.36
N SER A 150 13.73 9.66 7.13
CA SER A 150 14.72 8.61 6.93
C SER A 150 14.20 7.52 6.00
N ARG A 151 15.11 6.86 5.29
CA ARG A 151 14.82 5.66 4.47
C ARG A 151 14.37 4.47 5.34
N TRP A 152 14.67 4.51 6.64
CA TRP A 152 14.38 3.47 7.62
C TRP A 152 12.95 3.47 8.16
N MET A 153 12.12 4.43 7.77
CA MET A 153 10.76 4.56 8.29
C MET A 153 9.91 3.30 8.09
N LEU A 154 9.96 2.72 6.89
CA LEU A 154 9.21 1.51 6.57
C LEU A 154 9.73 0.29 7.35
N PHE A 155 11.05 0.21 7.53
CA PHE A 155 11.66 -0.85 8.33
C PHE A 155 11.24 -0.74 9.80
N ALA A 156 11.29 0.45 10.40
CA ALA A 156 10.87 0.65 11.78
C ALA A 156 9.38 0.31 11.98
N LEU A 157 8.51 0.71 11.05
CA LEU A 157 7.10 0.31 11.08
C LEU A 157 6.91 -1.21 10.93
N THR A 158 7.75 -1.87 10.14
CA THR A 158 7.74 -3.34 9.99
C THR A 158 8.15 -4.03 11.28
N VAL A 159 9.17 -3.51 11.99
CA VAL A 159 9.59 -4.02 13.30
C VAL A 159 8.47 -3.87 14.32
N VAL A 160 7.84 -2.69 14.40
CA VAL A 160 6.66 -2.47 15.27
C VAL A 160 5.57 -3.48 14.94
N SER A 161 5.21 -3.62 13.66
CA SER A 161 4.19 -4.56 13.23
C SER A 161 4.55 -6.00 13.61
N GLY A 162 5.79 -6.43 13.38
CA GLY A 162 6.26 -7.77 13.73
C GLY A 162 6.16 -8.05 15.22
N VAL A 163 6.68 -7.16 16.08
CA VAL A 163 6.64 -7.31 17.54
C VAL A 163 5.20 -7.42 18.04
N PHE A 164 4.31 -6.56 17.55
CA PHE A 164 2.90 -6.62 17.94
C PHE A 164 2.18 -7.84 17.37
N SER A 165 2.53 -8.32 16.17
CA SER A 165 2.02 -9.59 15.65
C SER A 165 2.47 -10.79 16.49
N PHE A 166 3.71 -10.82 16.98
CA PHE A 166 4.19 -11.85 17.92
C PHE A 166 3.38 -11.83 19.22
N TRP A 167 3.11 -10.63 19.75
CA TRP A 167 2.31 -10.47 20.96
C TRP A 167 0.88 -11.00 20.75
N ILE A 168 0.20 -10.60 19.67
CA ILE A 168 -1.15 -11.12 19.35
C ILE A 168 -1.14 -12.64 19.26
N LYS A 169 -0.17 -13.21 18.53
CA LYS A 169 -0.10 -14.66 18.34
C LYS A 169 0.05 -15.39 19.68
N SER A 170 0.84 -14.84 20.61
CA SER A 170 1.03 -15.45 21.93
C SER A 170 -0.26 -15.53 22.76
N HIS A 171 -1.24 -14.66 22.51
CA HIS A 171 -2.56 -14.70 23.15
C HIS A 171 -3.53 -15.75 22.60
N PHE A 172 -3.22 -16.34 21.44
CA PHE A 172 -4.03 -17.39 20.83
C PHE A 172 -3.38 -18.78 20.92
N GLY A 173 -2.15 -18.88 21.43
CA GLY A 173 -1.42 -20.14 21.48
C GLY A 173 0.10 -19.97 21.45
N PRO A 174 0.83 -21.09 21.23
CA PRO A 174 2.27 -21.04 21.07
C PRO A 174 2.67 -20.14 19.89
N MET A 175 3.70 -19.31 20.09
CA MET A 175 4.23 -18.39 19.08
C MET A 175 4.50 -19.10 17.76
N PHE A 176 5.05 -20.32 17.86
CA PHE A 176 5.29 -21.21 16.74
C PHE A 176 4.38 -22.45 16.78
N GLY A 177 3.05 -22.27 16.79
CA GLY A 177 2.10 -23.35 16.47
C GLY A 177 0.75 -22.90 15.92
N GLU A 178 -0.16 -23.85 15.79
CA GLU A 178 -1.57 -23.59 15.50
C GLU A 178 -2.21 -22.79 16.64
N LEU A 179 -3.26 -22.04 16.32
CA LEU A 179 -4.04 -21.31 17.32
C LEU A 179 -4.81 -22.35 18.15
N LYS A 180 -4.62 -22.35 19.46
CA LYS A 180 -5.17 -23.38 20.36
C LYS A 180 -6.39 -22.93 21.16
N HIS A 181 -6.60 -21.62 21.27
CA HIS A 181 -7.65 -21.07 22.10
C HIS A 181 -8.17 -19.75 21.53
N PRO A 182 -9.42 -19.36 21.88
CA PRO A 182 -9.94 -18.03 21.60
C PRO A 182 -9.14 -16.95 22.36
N TRP A 183 -9.39 -15.68 22.04
CA TRP A 183 -8.75 -14.55 22.72
C TRP A 183 -8.97 -14.65 24.23
N GLN A 184 -7.88 -14.81 24.98
CA GLN A 184 -7.92 -14.89 26.44
C GLN A 184 -7.80 -13.51 27.08
N SER A 185 -8.38 -13.38 28.27
CA SER A 185 -8.29 -12.13 29.02
C SER A 185 -6.84 -11.76 29.34
N MET A 186 -6.53 -10.48 29.15
CA MET A 186 -5.20 -9.92 29.38
C MET A 186 -4.89 -9.94 30.88
N THR A 187 -3.73 -10.46 31.23
CA THR A 187 -3.22 -10.43 32.59
C THR A 187 -2.88 -9.00 33.02
N ALA A 188 -2.90 -8.72 34.33
CA ALA A 188 -2.50 -7.41 34.84
C ALA A 188 -1.06 -7.03 34.43
N ALA A 189 -0.17 -8.01 34.31
CA ALA A 189 1.20 -7.81 33.88
C ALA A 189 1.29 -7.33 32.42
N GLU A 190 0.52 -7.93 31.52
CA GLU A 190 0.43 -7.50 30.12
C GLU A 190 -0.17 -6.09 30.00
N ALA A 191 -1.20 -5.79 30.79
CA ALA A 191 -1.81 -4.46 30.84
C ALA A 191 -0.78 -3.38 31.23
N ILE A 192 -0.03 -3.63 32.31
CA ILE A 192 1.03 -2.73 32.77
C ILE A 192 2.15 -2.61 31.73
N CYS A 193 2.52 -3.70 31.08
CA CYS A 193 3.53 -3.71 30.02
C CYS A 193 3.10 -2.84 28.82
N LEU A 194 1.88 -3.03 28.30
CA LEU A 194 1.35 -2.22 27.20
C LEU A 194 1.24 -0.75 27.57
N LEU A 195 0.77 -0.42 28.77
CA LEU A 195 0.70 0.96 29.25
C LEU A 195 2.10 1.59 29.35
N THR A 196 3.08 0.85 29.85
CA THR A 196 4.46 1.31 29.98
C THR A 196 5.09 1.56 28.61
N ILE A 197 4.96 0.62 27.68
CA ILE A 197 5.44 0.77 26.30
C ILE A 197 4.77 1.99 25.64
N THR A 198 3.46 2.14 25.81
CA THR A 198 2.68 3.26 25.27
C THR A 198 3.18 4.59 25.82
N ALA A 199 3.41 4.70 27.13
CA ALA A 199 3.91 5.92 27.76
C ALA A 199 5.33 6.29 27.30
N ILE A 200 6.22 5.31 27.20
CA ILE A 200 7.59 5.50 26.69
C ILE A 200 7.56 5.93 25.23
N SER A 201 6.82 5.23 24.38
CA SER A 201 6.67 5.57 22.96
C SER A 201 6.03 6.94 22.77
N TYR A 202 5.03 7.32 23.56
CA TYR A 202 4.48 8.66 23.51
C TYR A 202 5.55 9.74 23.77
N ARG A 203 6.37 9.57 24.81
CA ARG A 203 7.47 10.50 25.12
C ARG A 203 8.50 10.57 23.98
N LEU A 204 8.90 9.42 23.44
CA LEU A 204 9.82 9.35 22.30
C LEU A 204 9.24 10.02 21.05
N GLY A 205 7.95 9.82 20.79
CA GLY A 205 7.22 10.47 19.70
C GLY A 205 7.20 12.00 19.84
N VAL A 206 6.95 12.52 21.04
CA VAL A 206 7.00 13.98 21.31
C VAL A 206 8.40 14.53 21.04
N GLN A 207 9.45 13.86 21.52
CA GLN A 207 10.85 14.28 21.29
C GLN A 207 11.20 14.25 19.79
N ALA A 208 10.84 13.17 19.10
CA ALA A 208 11.07 13.01 17.67
C ALA A 208 10.32 14.04 16.83
N PHE A 209 9.08 14.36 17.21
CA PHE A 209 8.30 15.40 16.57
C PHE A 209 8.91 16.79 16.80
N ALA A 210 9.34 17.10 18.03
CA ALA A 210 10.05 18.34 18.34
C ALA A 210 11.33 18.49 17.50
N ARG A 211 12.15 17.44 17.42
CA ARG A 211 13.34 17.35 16.56
C ARG A 211 13.00 17.65 15.10
N SER A 212 11.97 16.97 14.57
CA SER A 212 11.50 17.20 13.20
C SER A 212 11.12 18.65 12.95
N ARG A 213 10.42 19.30 13.90
CA ARG A 213 10.04 20.71 13.80
C ARG A 213 11.23 21.67 13.82
N ARG A 214 12.32 21.29 14.48
CA ARG A 214 13.60 22.03 14.45
C ARG A 214 14.38 21.80 13.15
N GLY A 215 13.96 20.88 12.29
CA GLY A 215 14.70 20.49 11.09
C GLY A 215 15.98 19.69 11.41
N GLU A 216 16.08 19.14 12.62
CA GLU A 216 17.22 18.33 13.02
C GLU A 216 17.18 16.95 12.35
N ARG A 217 18.36 16.42 12.04
CA ARG A 217 18.52 15.10 11.42
C ARG A 217 17.93 13.99 12.30
N PRO A 218 17.48 12.87 11.72
CA PRO A 218 16.95 11.76 12.49
C PRO A 218 17.89 11.23 13.57
N PHE A 219 17.30 10.68 14.65
CA PHE A 219 18.05 10.07 15.74
C PHE A 219 18.78 8.86 15.16
N SER A 220 20.08 9.04 15.00
CA SER A 220 20.94 7.98 14.58
C SER A 220 21.39 7.19 15.80
N THR A 221 20.90 5.96 15.95
CA THR A 221 21.71 4.98 16.66
C THR A 221 22.98 4.77 15.82
N GLY A 222 24.16 4.56 16.43
CA GLY A 222 25.43 4.46 15.69
C GLY A 222 25.38 3.55 14.44
N VAL A 223 24.52 2.53 14.48
CA VAL A 223 24.20 1.62 13.37
C VAL A 223 23.44 2.30 12.21
N ILE A 224 22.41 3.11 12.50
CA ILE A 224 21.67 3.87 11.48
C ILE A 224 22.59 4.90 10.84
N SER A 225 23.44 5.61 11.60
CA SER A 225 24.43 6.53 11.02
C SER A 225 25.45 5.79 10.23
N TRP A 226 25.89 4.61 10.68
CA TRP A 226 26.86 3.82 9.94
C TRP A 226 26.29 3.35 8.59
N LEU A 227 25.01 2.98 8.55
CA LEU A 227 24.32 2.61 7.31
C LEU A 227 24.00 3.81 6.41
N ASP A 228 23.56 4.93 7.00
CA ASP A 228 23.32 6.18 6.29
C ASP A 228 24.64 6.70 5.72
N ASP A 229 25.73 6.66 6.51
CA ASP A 229 27.12 6.89 6.11
C ASP A 229 27.57 5.93 5.03
N PHE A 230 27.19 4.64 5.05
CA PHE A 230 27.56 3.73 3.97
C PHE A 230 26.95 4.18 2.64
N SER A 231 25.70 4.65 2.69
CA SER A 231 25.02 5.22 1.53
C SER A 231 25.61 6.59 1.14
N GLU A 232 25.93 7.44 2.13
CA GLU A 232 26.50 8.77 1.93
C GLU A 232 27.96 8.70 1.49
N ARG A 233 28.78 7.75 1.94
CA ARG A 233 30.17 7.51 1.49
C ARG A 233 30.21 7.07 0.04
N ARG A 234 29.23 6.29 -0.41
CA ARG A 234 29.04 5.98 -1.85
C ARG A 234 28.71 7.25 -2.66
N ILE A 235 28.07 8.23 -2.03
CA ILE A 235 27.67 9.51 -2.63
C ILE A 235 28.79 10.56 -2.54
N GLN A 236 29.52 10.64 -1.42
CA GLN A 236 30.63 11.57 -1.14
C GLN A 236 31.94 11.12 -1.81
N GLY A 237 32.10 9.82 -2.10
CA GLY A 237 33.15 9.32 -2.99
C GLY A 237 33.06 9.92 -4.40
N ARG A 238 31.87 10.37 -4.83
CA ARG A 238 31.75 11.45 -5.81
C ARG A 238 31.92 12.75 -5.05
N LYS A 239 33.17 13.23 -4.95
CA LYS A 239 33.56 14.56 -4.43
C LYS A 239 32.48 15.58 -4.74
N THR A 240 32.20 16.50 -3.82
CA THR A 240 31.40 17.74 -3.94
C THR A 240 31.40 18.36 -5.34
N THR A 241 30.78 17.70 -6.31
CA THR A 241 30.77 18.11 -7.69
C THR A 241 29.62 19.07 -7.77
N THR A 242 29.95 20.33 -7.92
CA THR A 242 29.07 21.28 -8.61
C THR A 242 28.44 20.53 -9.78
N PHE A 243 27.13 20.31 -9.74
CA PHE A 243 26.44 19.61 -10.81
C PHE A 243 26.68 20.38 -12.11
N ALA A 244 27.24 19.72 -13.12
CA ALA A 244 27.54 20.37 -14.41
C ALA A 244 26.29 20.96 -15.09
N ALA A 245 25.10 20.45 -14.73
CA ALA A 245 23.82 20.97 -15.20
C ALA A 245 22.73 20.86 -14.11
N PRO A 246 21.74 21.78 -14.10
CA PRO A 246 20.55 21.69 -13.23
C PRO A 246 19.83 20.34 -13.33
N LEU A 247 19.80 19.78 -14.54
CA LEU A 247 19.16 18.49 -14.81
C LEU A 247 19.84 17.36 -14.04
N ALA A 248 21.18 17.34 -14.00
CA ALA A 248 21.93 16.34 -13.26
C ALA A 248 21.66 16.41 -11.75
N ALA A 249 21.48 17.63 -11.24
CA ALA A 249 21.15 17.87 -9.84
C ALA A 249 19.75 17.33 -9.48
N GLN A 250 18.76 17.59 -10.34
CA GLN A 250 17.42 17.04 -10.18
C GLN A 250 17.40 15.51 -10.30
N THR A 251 18.08 14.94 -11.30
CA THR A 251 18.19 13.49 -11.46
C THR A 251 18.81 12.86 -10.23
N TRP A 252 19.90 13.41 -9.70
CA TRP A 252 20.54 12.93 -8.47
C TRP A 252 19.56 12.96 -7.29
N TYR A 253 18.83 14.06 -7.11
CA TYR A 253 17.84 14.19 -6.04
C TYR A 253 16.74 13.12 -6.15
N PHE A 254 16.20 12.90 -7.35
CA PHE A 254 15.21 11.84 -7.59
C PHE A 254 15.80 10.43 -7.36
N GLU A 255 17.04 10.19 -7.79
CA GLU A 255 17.71 8.91 -7.63
C GLU A 255 17.91 8.53 -6.16
N GLN A 256 18.18 9.49 -5.27
CA GLN A 256 18.28 9.23 -3.84
C GLN A 256 16.99 8.67 -3.23
N ARG A 257 15.83 8.98 -3.83
CA ARG A 257 14.51 8.52 -3.40
C ARG A 257 14.00 7.32 -4.19
N SER A 258 14.71 6.90 -5.24
CA SER A 258 14.41 5.66 -5.99
C SER A 258 14.54 4.37 -5.16
N TRP A 259 15.06 4.47 -3.93
CA TRP A 259 15.16 3.36 -2.99
C TRP A 259 13.89 3.14 -2.16
N VAL A 260 12.93 4.08 -2.18
CA VAL A 260 11.68 3.92 -1.41
C VAL A 260 10.88 2.72 -1.89
N ALA A 261 10.65 2.57 -3.20
CA ALA A 261 9.89 1.43 -3.73
C ALA A 261 10.54 0.06 -3.44
N PRO A 262 11.87 -0.15 -3.64
CA PRO A 262 12.54 -1.37 -3.23
C PRO A 262 12.44 -1.62 -1.72
N ALA A 263 12.66 -0.59 -0.89
CA ALA A 263 12.56 -0.71 0.56
C ALA A 263 11.14 -1.09 1.01
N SER A 264 10.10 -0.56 0.35
CA SER A 264 8.70 -0.95 0.59
C SER A 264 8.48 -2.43 0.29
N VAL A 265 9.02 -2.96 -0.82
CA VAL A 265 8.91 -4.39 -1.14
C VAL A 265 9.66 -5.23 -0.13
N LEU A 266 10.90 -4.90 0.23
CA LEU A 266 11.65 -5.65 1.25
C LEU A 266 10.92 -5.67 2.59
N SER A 267 10.36 -4.54 3.00
CA SER A 267 9.57 -4.41 4.23
C SER A 267 8.29 -5.25 4.16
N ALA A 268 7.56 -5.17 3.05
CA ALA A 268 6.34 -5.94 2.82
C ALA A 268 6.62 -7.45 2.75
N SER A 269 7.70 -7.88 2.11
CA SER A 269 8.11 -9.29 2.04
C SER A 269 8.54 -9.81 3.40
N ALA A 270 9.30 -9.03 4.19
CA ALA A 270 9.66 -9.40 5.56
C ALA A 270 8.41 -9.52 6.44
N PHE A 271 7.49 -8.56 6.32
CA PHE A 271 6.22 -8.59 7.02
C PHE A 271 5.37 -9.81 6.63
N ALA A 272 5.23 -10.08 5.33
CA ALA A 272 4.50 -11.23 4.82
C ALA A 272 5.11 -12.56 5.28
N PHE A 273 6.45 -12.65 5.33
CA PHE A 273 7.15 -13.81 5.85
C PHE A 273 6.86 -14.03 7.34
N VAL A 274 6.92 -12.97 8.14
CA VAL A 274 6.53 -13.00 9.56
C VAL A 274 5.08 -13.46 9.71
N LEU A 275 4.17 -12.92 8.91
CA LEU A 275 2.77 -13.34 8.89
C LEU A 275 2.60 -14.82 8.52
N TRP A 276 3.31 -15.29 7.49
CA TRP A 276 3.31 -16.69 7.06
C TRP A 276 3.74 -17.62 8.21
N MET A 277 4.83 -17.29 8.92
CA MET A 277 5.28 -18.08 10.08
C MET A 277 4.18 -18.30 11.14
N PHE A 278 3.20 -17.39 11.21
CA PHE A 278 2.07 -17.45 12.14
C PHE A 278 0.82 -18.12 11.60
N VAL A 279 0.53 -17.94 10.32
CA VAL A 279 -0.73 -18.39 9.70
C VAL A 279 -0.60 -19.84 9.25
N ASN A 280 0.43 -20.14 8.48
CA ASN A 280 0.58 -21.44 7.84
C ASN A 280 2.06 -21.67 7.54
N ARG A 281 2.62 -22.82 7.94
CA ARG A 281 4.04 -23.13 7.74
C ARG A 281 4.30 -24.11 6.60
N ASP A 282 3.28 -24.37 5.79
CA ASP A 282 3.46 -25.11 4.57
C ASP A 282 4.32 -24.27 3.60
N PRO A 283 5.51 -24.76 3.19
CA PRO A 283 6.35 -24.07 2.21
C PRO A 283 5.65 -23.88 0.87
N GLY A 284 4.69 -24.75 0.51
CA GLY A 284 3.91 -24.58 -0.71
C GLY A 284 2.96 -23.39 -0.63
N ASP A 285 2.39 -23.09 0.54
CA ASP A 285 1.54 -21.92 0.73
C ASP A 285 2.35 -20.63 0.79
N LEU A 286 3.61 -20.69 1.23
CA LEU A 286 4.54 -19.57 1.08
C LEU A 286 4.77 -19.24 -0.39
N VAL A 287 5.00 -20.27 -1.20
CA VAL A 287 5.26 -20.12 -2.65
C VAL A 287 4.02 -19.57 -3.34
N GLU A 288 2.85 -20.12 -3.05
CA GLU A 288 1.59 -19.67 -3.61
C GLU A 288 1.29 -18.22 -3.20
N ALA A 289 1.37 -17.91 -1.90
CA ALA A 289 1.18 -16.56 -1.39
C ALA A 289 2.17 -15.57 -2.00
N TYR A 290 3.44 -15.96 -2.17
CA TYR A 290 4.45 -15.07 -2.78
C TYR A 290 4.28 -14.93 -4.30
N ALA A 291 3.83 -15.98 -5.01
CA ALA A 291 3.49 -15.88 -6.43
C ALA A 291 2.31 -14.93 -6.65
N PHE A 292 1.27 -15.02 -5.82
CA PHE A 292 0.15 -14.08 -5.83
C PHE A 292 0.51 -12.70 -5.25
N SER A 293 1.58 -12.60 -4.45
CA SER A 293 2.11 -11.32 -3.96
C SER A 293 2.64 -10.40 -5.07
N GLY A 294 2.71 -10.86 -6.33
CA GLY A 294 2.90 -9.96 -7.48
C GLY A 294 1.94 -8.75 -7.46
N GLY A 295 0.71 -8.92 -6.96
CA GLY A 295 -0.21 -7.82 -6.69
C GLY A 295 0.22 -6.90 -5.52
N MET A 296 0.85 -7.45 -4.48
CA MET A 296 1.43 -6.66 -3.37
C MET A 296 2.61 -5.82 -3.82
N VAL A 297 3.41 -6.30 -4.79
CA VAL A 297 4.45 -5.49 -5.43
C VAL A 297 3.85 -4.24 -6.06
N SER A 298 2.67 -4.36 -6.67
CA SER A 298 1.97 -3.21 -7.26
C SER A 298 1.52 -2.18 -6.21
N ILE A 299 1.14 -2.63 -5.01
CA ILE A 299 0.85 -1.73 -3.88
C ILE A 299 2.14 -1.04 -3.41
N ALA A 300 3.22 -1.80 -3.23
CA ALA A 300 4.51 -1.27 -2.79
C ALA A 300 5.10 -0.26 -3.80
N THR A 301 4.98 -0.54 -5.10
CA THR A 301 5.42 0.37 -6.15
C THR A 301 4.49 1.58 -6.28
N ALA A 302 3.18 1.44 -6.06
CA ALA A 302 2.28 2.58 -5.95
C ALA A 302 2.69 3.51 -4.80
N ILE A 303 2.97 2.97 -3.60
CA ILE A 303 3.48 3.76 -2.46
C ILE A 303 4.78 4.47 -2.84
N GLY A 304 5.75 3.75 -3.41
CA GLY A 304 7.00 4.35 -3.89
C GLY A 304 6.77 5.45 -4.93
N GLY A 305 5.79 5.26 -5.82
CA GLY A 305 5.35 6.25 -6.78
C GLY A 305 4.75 7.50 -6.14
N LEU A 306 3.93 7.36 -5.09
CA LEU A 306 3.41 8.49 -4.32
C LEU A 306 4.54 9.32 -3.71
N PHE A 307 5.53 8.68 -3.11
CA PHE A 307 6.68 9.36 -2.51
C PHE A 307 7.54 10.07 -3.57
N LEU A 308 7.72 9.48 -4.75
CA LEU A 308 8.42 10.11 -5.87
C LEU A 308 7.63 11.26 -6.51
N GLY A 309 6.30 11.17 -6.59
CA GLY A 309 5.47 12.24 -7.14
C GLY A 309 5.20 13.38 -6.16
N ALA A 310 5.23 13.13 -4.85
CA ALA A 310 5.06 14.16 -3.81
C ALA A 310 6.25 15.16 -3.73
N LEU A 311 7.30 14.96 -4.51
CA LEU A 311 8.52 15.77 -4.52
C LEU A 311 8.35 17.20 -5.04
N GLY A 312 7.26 17.48 -5.74
CA GLY A 312 6.90 18.83 -6.22
C GLY A 312 6.07 19.66 -5.24
N SER A 313 5.76 19.13 -4.05
CA SER A 313 4.91 19.83 -3.09
C SER A 313 5.71 20.93 -2.38
N LYS A 314 5.29 22.20 -2.60
CA LYS A 314 5.96 23.50 -2.33
C LYS A 314 6.74 23.68 -1.00
N ASP A 315 6.60 22.82 0.00
CA ASP A 315 7.09 23.06 1.38
C ASP A 315 8.11 22.04 1.93
N GLN A 316 8.31 20.88 1.30
CA GLN A 316 9.26 19.86 1.83
C GLN A 316 10.71 20.11 1.47
N THR A 317 10.94 21.21 0.77
CA THR A 317 12.21 21.45 0.16
C THR A 317 12.89 22.59 0.90
N SER A 318 13.88 22.21 1.70
CA SER A 318 15.11 22.98 1.91
C SER A 318 15.85 23.24 0.57
N ILE A 319 15.12 23.48 -0.53
CA ILE A 319 15.56 23.96 -1.85
C ILE A 319 15.94 25.46 -1.76
N GLY A 320 16.12 26.01 -0.55
CA GLY A 320 16.81 27.30 -0.37
C GLY A 320 18.13 27.36 -1.15
N GLN A 321 18.82 26.22 -1.32
CA GLN A 321 20.06 26.13 -2.11
C GLN A 321 19.86 25.77 -3.60
N PHE A 322 18.69 25.27 -4.02
CA PHE A 322 18.42 24.91 -5.43
C PHE A 322 17.59 25.97 -6.19
N LEU A 323 17.11 27.02 -5.50
CA LEU A 323 16.47 28.20 -6.09
C LEU A 323 17.39 28.99 -7.05
N ALA A 324 18.69 28.69 -7.08
CA ALA A 324 19.66 29.29 -8.00
C ALA A 324 19.89 28.48 -9.30
N SER A 325 19.13 27.41 -9.54
CA SER A 325 19.28 26.60 -10.76
C SER A 325 18.32 27.04 -11.87
N ARG A 326 18.81 27.12 -13.12
CA ARG A 326 18.02 27.58 -14.29
C ARG A 326 16.70 26.79 -14.42
N PRO A 327 15.61 27.43 -14.90
CA PRO A 327 14.33 26.77 -15.07
C PRO A 327 14.45 25.57 -16.02
N ILE A 328 13.98 24.40 -15.57
CA ILE A 328 13.95 23.16 -16.37
C ILE A 328 12.58 23.05 -17.04
N THR A 329 12.54 22.63 -18.31
CA THR A 329 11.28 22.46 -19.03
C THR A 329 10.44 21.34 -18.43
N THR A 330 9.11 21.41 -18.59
CA THR A 330 8.18 20.37 -18.11
C THR A 330 8.48 19.01 -18.76
N VAL A 331 8.94 19.02 -20.01
CA VAL A 331 9.26 17.83 -20.80
C VAL A 331 10.55 17.16 -20.32
N ASP A 332 11.60 17.95 -20.04
CA ASP A 332 12.86 17.40 -19.52
C ASP A 332 12.68 16.81 -18.12
N MET A 333 11.89 17.50 -17.29
CA MET A 333 11.56 17.03 -15.95
C MET A 333 10.73 15.75 -15.98
N SER A 334 9.72 15.65 -16.86
CA SER A 334 8.91 14.43 -17.00
C SER A 334 9.75 13.25 -17.46
N ARG A 335 10.65 13.46 -18.43
CA ARG A 335 11.55 12.43 -18.94
C ARG A 335 12.47 11.91 -17.85
N GLN A 336 13.13 12.80 -17.10
CA GLN A 336 14.02 12.38 -16.01
C GLN A 336 13.27 11.62 -14.92
N LEU A 337 12.07 12.09 -14.56
CA LEU A 337 11.26 11.41 -13.58
C LEU A 337 10.87 10.01 -14.05
N LEU A 338 10.46 9.84 -15.31
CA LEU A 338 10.13 8.52 -15.88
C LEU A 338 11.36 7.59 -15.91
N VAL A 339 12.55 8.10 -16.23
CA VAL A 339 13.80 7.31 -16.19
C VAL A 339 14.11 6.86 -14.77
N VAL A 340 14.04 7.75 -13.79
CA VAL A 340 14.27 7.40 -12.38
C VAL A 340 13.22 6.43 -11.87
N THR A 341 11.97 6.61 -12.28
CA THR A 341 10.86 5.70 -11.99
C THR A 341 11.14 4.31 -12.55
N ALA A 342 11.53 4.20 -13.83
CA ALA A 342 11.88 2.93 -14.44
C ALA A 342 13.05 2.24 -13.72
N ARG A 343 14.10 2.99 -13.35
CA ARG A 343 15.20 2.46 -12.53
C ARG A 343 14.74 1.98 -11.16
N SER A 344 13.88 2.75 -10.50
CA SER A 344 13.29 2.40 -9.20
C SER A 344 12.45 1.14 -9.30
N PHE A 345 11.62 1.04 -10.35
CA PHE A 345 10.79 -0.10 -10.66
C PHE A 345 11.63 -1.37 -10.89
N LEU A 346 12.66 -1.29 -11.74
CA LEU A 346 13.55 -2.42 -12.02
C LEU A 346 14.28 -2.91 -10.75
N LYS A 347 14.78 -1.99 -9.90
CA LYS A 347 15.36 -2.37 -8.59
C LYS A 347 14.33 -3.07 -7.71
N THR A 348 13.10 -2.56 -7.68
CA THR A 348 12.01 -3.12 -6.87
C THR A 348 11.67 -4.53 -7.31
N TRP A 349 11.54 -4.72 -8.62
CA TRP A 349 11.26 -6.02 -9.22
C TRP A 349 12.42 -7.00 -9.03
N ALA A 350 13.67 -6.55 -9.16
CA ALA A 350 14.84 -7.37 -8.87
C ALA A 350 14.88 -7.82 -7.40
N CYS A 351 14.60 -6.93 -6.44
CA CYS A 351 14.51 -7.30 -5.03
C CYS A 351 13.42 -8.35 -4.78
N TRP A 352 12.22 -8.14 -5.34
CA TRP A 352 11.13 -9.11 -5.23
C TRP A 352 11.49 -10.46 -5.86
N GLY A 353 12.05 -10.44 -7.07
CA GLY A 353 12.43 -11.63 -7.83
C GLY A 353 13.52 -12.44 -7.14
N VAL A 354 14.53 -11.79 -6.56
CA VAL A 354 15.57 -12.47 -5.76
C VAL A 354 14.95 -13.17 -4.54
N ILE A 355 14.04 -12.52 -3.82
CA ILE A 355 13.35 -13.14 -2.68
C ILE A 355 12.48 -14.31 -3.15
N PHE A 356 11.76 -14.16 -4.28
CA PHE A 356 10.94 -15.24 -4.81
C PHE A 356 11.79 -16.46 -5.19
N LEU A 357 12.91 -16.23 -5.89
CA LEU A 357 13.85 -17.29 -6.24
C LEU A 357 14.45 -17.97 -5.01
N LEU A 358 14.75 -17.19 -3.95
CA LEU A 358 15.21 -17.73 -2.68
C LEU A 358 14.15 -18.62 -2.02
N ILE A 359 12.88 -18.19 -2.00
CA ILE A 359 11.76 -18.99 -1.48
C ILE A 359 11.60 -20.29 -2.28
N LEU A 360 11.63 -20.21 -3.62
CA LEU A 360 11.56 -21.38 -4.49
C LEU A 360 12.72 -22.36 -4.23
N PHE A 361 13.93 -21.82 -4.08
CA PHE A 361 15.12 -22.62 -3.79
C PHE A 361 15.03 -23.31 -2.42
N LEU A 362 14.60 -22.59 -1.38
CA LEU A 362 14.42 -23.15 -0.05
C LEU A 362 13.28 -24.18 0.00
N ALA A 363 12.17 -23.93 -0.70
CA ALA A 363 11.07 -24.89 -0.82
C ALA A 363 11.52 -26.17 -1.55
N TRP A 364 12.32 -26.03 -2.61
CA TRP A 364 12.92 -27.16 -3.31
C TRP A 364 13.87 -27.96 -2.43
N LEU A 365 14.74 -27.29 -1.65
CA LEU A 365 15.62 -27.95 -0.67
C LEU A 365 14.84 -28.69 0.41
N ALA A 366 13.65 -28.20 0.78
CA ALA A 366 12.74 -28.86 1.70
C ALA A 366 11.95 -30.03 1.09
N GLY A 367 12.22 -30.40 -0.17
CA GLY A 367 11.55 -31.49 -0.87
C GLY A 367 10.16 -31.14 -1.42
N ALA A 368 9.74 -29.87 -1.34
CA ALA A 368 8.49 -29.43 -1.96
C ALA A 368 8.69 -29.24 -3.48
N SER A 369 7.61 -29.45 -4.25
CA SER A 369 7.56 -29.12 -5.68
C SER A 369 6.77 -27.82 -5.89
N PRO A 370 7.39 -26.66 -5.64
CA PRO A 370 6.68 -25.37 -5.57
C PRO A 370 5.93 -25.01 -6.85
N MET A 371 6.49 -25.40 -8.00
CA MET A 371 5.89 -25.11 -9.31
C MET A 371 4.65 -25.94 -9.61
N GLN A 372 4.44 -27.09 -8.95
CA GLN A 372 3.24 -27.91 -9.18
C GLN A 372 1.96 -27.24 -8.66
N ARG A 373 2.05 -26.37 -7.64
CA ARG A 373 0.88 -25.61 -7.14
C ARG A 373 0.39 -24.54 -8.11
N ILE A 374 1.25 -24.04 -8.99
CA ILE A 374 0.87 -23.01 -9.97
C ILE A 374 0.47 -23.70 -11.28
N PRO A 375 -0.78 -23.51 -11.76
CA PRO A 375 -1.22 -24.08 -13.02
C PRO A 375 -0.27 -23.67 -14.16
N PRO A 376 0.18 -24.61 -15.02
CA PRO A 376 1.22 -24.34 -16.01
C PRO A 376 0.87 -23.19 -16.97
N ALA A 377 -0.42 -23.03 -17.31
CA ALA A 377 -0.91 -21.92 -18.13
C ALA A 377 -0.73 -20.54 -17.47
N HIS A 378 -0.70 -20.47 -16.13
CA HIS A 378 -0.68 -19.22 -15.37
C HIS A 378 0.73 -18.82 -14.91
N ARG A 379 1.71 -19.73 -14.95
CA ARG A 379 3.07 -19.49 -14.42
C ARG A 379 3.72 -18.23 -15.01
N TRP A 380 3.66 -18.09 -16.34
CA TRP A 380 4.22 -16.93 -17.03
C TRP A 380 3.32 -15.70 -16.95
N ALA A 381 1.99 -15.90 -17.07
CA ALA A 381 1.02 -14.82 -16.97
C ALA A 381 1.10 -14.09 -15.61
N LEU A 382 1.35 -14.83 -14.52
CA LEU A 382 1.55 -14.26 -13.18
C LEU A 382 2.80 -13.38 -13.12
N LEU A 383 3.93 -13.85 -13.68
CA LEU A 383 5.19 -13.11 -13.68
C LEU A 383 5.09 -11.83 -14.53
N PHE A 384 4.63 -11.95 -15.79
CA PHE A 384 4.48 -10.80 -16.69
C PHE A 384 3.38 -9.84 -16.23
N GLY A 385 2.27 -10.39 -15.73
CA GLY A 385 1.19 -9.62 -15.11
C GLY A 385 1.71 -8.82 -13.91
N ALA A 386 2.50 -9.43 -13.03
CA ALA A 386 3.11 -8.75 -11.89
C ALA A 386 4.03 -7.59 -12.32
N ILE A 387 4.86 -7.78 -13.36
CA ILE A 387 5.71 -6.73 -13.92
C ILE A 387 4.85 -5.57 -14.44
N LEU A 388 3.91 -5.85 -15.35
CA LEU A 388 3.13 -4.83 -16.03
C LEU A 388 2.21 -4.08 -15.07
N LEU A 389 1.55 -4.80 -14.16
CA LEU A 389 0.68 -4.21 -13.14
C LEU A 389 1.49 -3.33 -12.18
N SER A 390 2.66 -3.79 -11.75
CA SER A 390 3.51 -3.03 -10.83
C SER A 390 4.07 -1.75 -11.45
N TRP A 391 4.37 -1.78 -12.76
CA TRP A 391 4.74 -0.58 -13.51
C TRP A 391 3.56 0.38 -13.67
N ALA A 392 2.41 -0.13 -14.14
CA ALA A 392 1.22 0.67 -14.38
C ALA A 392 0.76 1.38 -13.09
N THR A 393 0.74 0.67 -11.96
CA THR A 393 0.38 1.23 -10.65
C THR A 393 1.38 2.27 -10.16
N MET A 394 2.68 1.98 -10.25
CA MET A 394 3.73 2.94 -9.88
C MET A 394 3.62 4.24 -10.66
N ALA A 395 3.57 4.12 -11.98
CA ALA A 395 3.62 5.26 -12.87
C ALA A 395 2.32 6.08 -12.79
N THR A 396 1.17 5.43 -12.62
CA THR A 396 -0.10 6.12 -12.35
C THR A 396 -0.07 6.84 -11.01
N ALA A 397 0.45 6.21 -9.95
CA ALA A 397 0.58 6.83 -8.63
C ALA A 397 1.47 8.10 -8.68
N ILE A 398 2.55 8.06 -9.46
CA ILE A 398 3.42 9.23 -9.68
C ILE A 398 2.65 10.36 -10.36
N VAL A 399 1.98 10.09 -11.48
CA VAL A 399 1.19 11.09 -12.22
C VAL A 399 0.17 11.76 -11.30
N MET A 400 -0.52 10.96 -10.48
CA MET A 400 -1.56 11.46 -9.58
C MET A 400 -0.98 12.28 -8.42
N ALA A 401 0.17 11.88 -7.88
CA ALA A 401 0.88 12.63 -6.86
C ALA A 401 1.44 13.95 -7.42
N LEU A 402 1.98 13.95 -8.65
CA LEU A 402 2.44 15.16 -9.34
C LEU A 402 1.34 16.19 -9.59
N ALA A 403 0.11 15.72 -9.83
CA ALA A 403 -1.05 16.60 -10.02
C ALA A 403 -1.54 17.27 -8.72
N ASP A 404 -0.83 17.08 -7.59
CA ASP A 404 -1.24 17.46 -6.22
C ASP A 404 -2.63 16.88 -5.86
N ARG A 405 -2.97 15.75 -6.48
CA ARG A 405 -4.22 15.01 -6.26
C ARG A 405 -4.01 13.79 -5.36
N GLY A 406 -3.01 13.83 -4.47
CA GLY A 406 -2.77 12.75 -3.50
C GLY A 406 -4.03 12.36 -2.72
N ARG A 407 -4.88 13.32 -2.37
CA ARG A 407 -6.19 13.07 -1.73
C ARG A 407 -7.16 12.26 -2.60
N LEU A 408 -7.11 12.45 -3.92
CA LEU A 408 -7.95 11.72 -4.85
C LEU A 408 -7.53 10.25 -4.95
N ILE A 409 -6.23 9.96 -4.83
CA ILE A 409 -5.72 8.59 -4.79
C ILE A 409 -6.29 7.86 -3.59
N PHE A 410 -6.25 8.47 -2.41
CA PHE A 410 -6.88 7.91 -1.22
C PHE A 410 -8.39 7.71 -1.40
N ARG A 411 -9.10 8.68 -1.99
CA ARG A 411 -10.53 8.51 -2.28
C ARG A 411 -10.79 7.35 -3.25
N VAL A 412 -9.97 7.21 -4.30
CA VAL A 412 -10.09 6.12 -5.27
C VAL A 412 -9.83 4.79 -4.59
N ILE A 413 -8.79 4.66 -3.77
CA ILE A 413 -8.53 3.44 -2.98
C ILE A 413 -9.74 3.14 -2.08
N THR A 414 -10.24 4.14 -1.34
CA THR A 414 -11.43 3.98 -0.50
C THR A 414 -12.65 3.55 -1.29
N TYR A 415 -12.92 4.14 -2.46
CA TYR A 415 -14.06 3.77 -3.30
C TYR A 415 -13.90 2.39 -3.93
N ILE A 416 -12.69 1.99 -4.31
CA ILE A 416 -12.40 0.63 -4.80
C ILE A 416 -12.64 -0.37 -3.67
N SER A 417 -12.13 -0.11 -2.47
CA SER A 417 -12.37 -0.95 -1.30
C SER A 417 -13.86 -1.04 -0.97
N PHE A 418 -14.58 0.09 -0.96
CA PHE A 418 -16.02 0.11 -0.73
C PHE A 418 -16.79 -0.60 -1.83
N GLY A 419 -16.40 -0.42 -3.09
CA GLY A 419 -17.00 -1.11 -4.24
C GLY A 419 -16.79 -2.62 -4.16
N PHE A 420 -15.60 -3.07 -3.79
CA PHE A 420 -15.30 -4.50 -3.60
C PHE A 420 -16.13 -5.10 -2.47
N ILE A 421 -16.24 -4.40 -1.35
CA ILE A 421 -17.07 -4.77 -0.20
C ILE A 421 -18.55 -4.80 -0.58
N ALA A 422 -19.04 -3.75 -1.26
CA ALA A 422 -20.42 -3.70 -1.73
C ALA A 422 -20.70 -4.84 -2.72
N LEU A 423 -19.75 -5.16 -3.60
CA LEU A 423 -19.84 -6.27 -4.54
C LEU A 423 -19.88 -7.62 -3.82
N LEU A 424 -19.09 -7.79 -2.76
CA LEU A 424 -19.15 -8.96 -1.87
C LEU A 424 -20.49 -9.04 -1.09
N LEU A 425 -21.06 -7.91 -0.62
CA LEU A 425 -22.37 -7.87 0.08
C LEU A 425 -23.52 -8.18 -0.86
N LEU A 426 -23.46 -7.56 -2.02
CA LEU A 426 -24.41 -7.78 -3.09
C LEU A 426 -24.20 -9.15 -3.71
N ASN A 427 -23.08 -9.83 -3.48
CA ASN A 427 -22.87 -11.19 -3.96
C ASN A 427 -24.01 -12.08 -3.46
N ASP A 428 -24.31 -12.10 -2.16
CA ASP A 428 -25.36 -12.98 -1.62
C ASP A 428 -26.78 -12.54 -2.03
N LEU A 429 -27.02 -11.24 -2.27
CA LEU A 429 -28.35 -10.70 -2.66
C LEU A 429 -28.61 -10.70 -4.17
N VAL A 430 -27.57 -10.52 -4.98
CA VAL A 430 -27.62 -10.25 -6.43
C VAL A 430 -27.11 -11.46 -7.23
N VAL A 431 -26.21 -12.29 -6.72
CA VAL A 431 -25.77 -13.53 -7.42
C VAL A 431 -26.93 -14.46 -7.68
N HIS A 432 -27.90 -14.50 -6.78
CA HIS A 432 -29.12 -15.28 -6.98
C HIS A 432 -29.93 -14.83 -8.20
N ARG A 433 -29.72 -13.60 -8.73
CA ARG A 433 -30.42 -13.05 -9.90
C ARG A 433 -29.54 -12.84 -11.13
N PHE A 434 -28.28 -12.42 -10.98
CA PHE A 434 -27.41 -12.01 -12.10
C PHE A 434 -26.11 -12.82 -12.23
N GLY A 435 -25.79 -13.71 -11.29
CA GLY A 435 -24.52 -14.45 -11.31
C GLY A 435 -23.30 -13.57 -10.99
N ARG A 436 -22.39 -14.07 -10.15
CA ARG A 436 -21.19 -13.36 -9.68
C ARG A 436 -20.31 -12.88 -10.82
N ASP A 437 -20.20 -13.72 -11.84
CA ASP A 437 -19.31 -13.51 -12.96
C ASP A 437 -19.72 -12.26 -13.75
N GLU A 438 -21.02 -12.07 -14.03
CA GLU A 438 -21.51 -10.93 -14.83
C GLU A 438 -21.15 -9.57 -14.23
N ILE A 439 -21.20 -9.45 -12.90
CA ILE A 439 -20.83 -8.23 -12.20
C ILE A 439 -19.33 -7.97 -12.31
N VAL A 440 -18.50 -8.98 -12.05
CA VAL A 440 -17.03 -8.85 -12.17
C VAL A 440 -16.65 -8.48 -13.60
N HIS A 441 -17.30 -9.09 -14.59
CA HIS A 441 -17.12 -8.80 -16.00
C HIS A 441 -17.56 -7.37 -16.37
N ALA A 442 -18.71 -6.91 -15.88
CA ALA A 442 -19.18 -5.55 -16.13
C ALA A 442 -18.21 -4.49 -15.55
N PHE A 443 -17.74 -4.68 -14.31
CA PHE A 443 -16.73 -3.80 -13.71
C PHE A 443 -15.39 -3.87 -14.45
N GLY A 444 -14.95 -5.06 -14.83
CA GLY A 444 -13.73 -5.27 -15.62
C GLY A 444 -13.78 -4.56 -16.97
N ALA A 445 -14.91 -4.65 -17.67
CA ALA A 445 -15.14 -3.98 -18.95
C ALA A 445 -15.21 -2.45 -18.78
N LEU A 446 -15.94 -1.95 -17.77
CA LEU A 446 -16.02 -0.53 -17.47
C LEU A 446 -14.64 0.05 -17.15
N PHE A 447 -13.87 -0.63 -16.31
CA PHE A 447 -12.48 -0.26 -16.01
C PHE A 447 -11.63 -0.28 -17.29
N GLY A 448 -11.77 -1.33 -18.10
CA GLY A 448 -11.11 -1.49 -19.39
C GLY A 448 -11.30 -0.28 -20.31
N VAL A 449 -12.55 0.04 -20.59
CA VAL A 449 -12.96 1.15 -21.46
C VAL A 449 -12.51 2.49 -20.90
N THR A 450 -12.71 2.74 -19.60
CA THR A 450 -12.35 4.02 -18.97
C THR A 450 -10.83 4.23 -18.96
N ALA A 451 -10.04 3.20 -18.67
CA ALA A 451 -8.59 3.27 -18.69
C ALA A 451 -8.04 3.55 -20.10
N THR A 452 -8.58 2.89 -21.12
CA THR A 452 -8.19 3.14 -22.52
C THR A 452 -8.60 4.54 -22.97
N ALA A 453 -9.83 4.97 -22.70
CA ALA A 453 -10.31 6.31 -23.04
C ALA A 453 -9.46 7.40 -22.36
N ALA A 454 -9.15 7.24 -21.08
CA ALA A 454 -8.29 8.17 -20.33
C ALA A 454 -6.87 8.21 -20.89
N THR A 455 -6.34 7.07 -21.33
CA THR A 455 -5.02 6.98 -21.99
C THR A 455 -5.03 7.76 -23.31
N VAL A 456 -6.00 7.49 -24.19
CA VAL A 456 -6.14 8.19 -25.48
C VAL A 456 -6.30 9.70 -25.26
N ALA A 457 -7.17 10.11 -24.34
CA ALA A 457 -7.36 11.52 -24.00
C ALA A 457 -6.06 12.16 -23.51
N SER A 458 -5.28 11.47 -22.67
CA SER A 458 -3.98 11.96 -22.20
C SER A 458 -3.00 12.20 -23.36
N PHE A 459 -2.90 11.26 -24.31
CA PHE A 459 -2.07 11.44 -25.49
C PHE A 459 -2.55 12.59 -26.38
N TYR A 460 -3.86 12.69 -26.62
CA TYR A 460 -4.46 13.78 -27.38
C TYR A 460 -4.13 15.15 -26.77
N TYR A 461 -4.38 15.33 -25.47
CA TYR A 461 -4.10 16.60 -24.78
C TYR A 461 -2.60 16.91 -24.69
N ALA A 462 -1.74 15.91 -24.48
CA ALA A 462 -0.29 16.11 -24.44
C ALA A 462 0.26 16.54 -25.80
N PHE A 463 -0.25 15.95 -26.88
CA PHE A 463 0.13 16.30 -28.24
C PHE A 463 -0.36 17.71 -28.62
N HIS A 464 -1.61 18.03 -28.34
CA HIS A 464 -2.19 19.35 -28.64
C HIS A 464 -1.49 20.48 -27.89
N ARG A 465 -0.96 20.22 -26.68
CA ARG A 465 -0.16 21.19 -25.90
C ARG A 465 1.33 21.22 -26.27
N GLY A 466 1.78 20.46 -27.27
CA GLY A 466 3.20 20.40 -27.66
C GLY A 466 4.11 19.81 -26.58
N LEU A 467 3.56 19.03 -25.64
CA LEU A 467 4.31 18.43 -24.52
C LEU A 467 4.90 17.06 -24.89
N LEU A 468 4.49 16.49 -26.02
CA LEU A 468 4.91 15.17 -26.49
C LEU A 468 5.40 15.25 -27.93
N GLN A 469 6.60 14.73 -28.18
CA GLN A 469 7.15 14.65 -29.54
C GLN A 469 6.47 13.51 -30.33
N PRO A 470 6.18 13.70 -31.64
CA PRO A 470 5.53 12.68 -32.46
C PRO A 470 6.25 11.32 -32.45
N ARG A 471 7.59 11.34 -32.43
CA ARG A 471 8.41 10.11 -32.37
C ARG A 471 8.19 9.30 -31.09
N ILE A 472 8.05 9.98 -29.96
CA ILE A 472 7.79 9.33 -28.66
C ILE A 472 6.36 8.79 -28.62
N ALA A 473 5.40 9.54 -29.17
CA ALA A 473 4.01 9.08 -29.28
C ALA A 473 3.92 7.80 -30.14
N MET A 474 4.60 7.78 -31.29
CA MET A 474 4.64 6.60 -32.16
C MET A 474 5.28 5.40 -31.47
N ALA A 475 6.41 5.60 -30.78
CA ALA A 475 7.04 4.53 -30.01
C ALA A 475 6.11 3.96 -28.91
N ALA A 476 5.37 4.82 -28.22
CA ALA A 476 4.38 4.40 -27.23
C ALA A 476 3.23 3.58 -27.86
N VAL A 477 2.74 3.98 -29.03
CA VAL A 477 1.73 3.21 -29.79
C VAL A 477 2.27 1.85 -30.20
N VAL A 478 3.49 1.78 -30.73
CA VAL A 478 4.13 0.51 -31.11
C VAL A 478 4.25 -0.42 -29.90
N VAL A 479 4.73 0.10 -28.76
CA VAL A 479 4.82 -0.68 -27.50
C VAL A 479 3.43 -1.15 -27.07
N TRP A 480 2.41 -0.29 -27.13
CA TRP A 480 1.04 -0.66 -26.78
C TRP A 480 0.50 -1.78 -27.68
N VAL A 481 0.70 -1.71 -29.00
CA VAL A 481 0.29 -2.77 -29.94
C VAL A 481 1.01 -4.09 -29.66
N ILE A 482 2.32 -4.05 -29.39
CA ILE A 482 3.09 -5.24 -29.02
C ILE A 482 2.52 -5.86 -27.73
N LEU A 483 2.23 -5.04 -26.72
CA LEU A 483 1.63 -5.50 -25.47
C LEU A 483 0.24 -6.10 -25.70
N LEU A 484 -0.59 -5.50 -26.55
CA LEU A 484 -1.91 -6.04 -26.89
C LEU A 484 -1.80 -7.40 -27.59
N ALA A 485 -0.87 -7.53 -28.54
CA ALA A 485 -0.61 -8.80 -29.21
C ALA A 485 -0.11 -9.87 -28.22
N ALA A 486 0.79 -9.51 -27.31
CA ALA A 486 1.26 -10.42 -26.25
C ALA A 486 0.12 -10.83 -25.30
N GLY A 487 -0.70 -9.87 -24.85
CA GLY A 487 -1.84 -10.11 -23.97
C GLY A 487 -2.91 -10.99 -24.61
N ALA A 488 -3.17 -10.80 -25.92
CA ALA A 488 -4.09 -11.66 -26.68
C ALA A 488 -3.59 -13.11 -26.76
N ASN A 489 -2.28 -13.33 -26.91
CA ASN A 489 -1.69 -14.67 -26.94
C ASN A 489 -1.60 -15.33 -25.55
N MET A 490 -1.63 -14.55 -24.47
CA MET A 490 -1.59 -15.06 -23.09
C MET A 490 -2.95 -15.52 -22.58
N LEU A 491 -4.05 -15.06 -23.19
CA LEU A 491 -5.38 -15.59 -22.91
C LEU A 491 -5.43 -17.01 -23.49
N PRO A 492 -5.58 -18.06 -22.66
CA PRO A 492 -5.65 -19.42 -23.17
C PRO A 492 -6.79 -19.47 -24.19
N ALA A 493 -6.50 -20.00 -25.39
CA ALA A 493 -7.52 -20.27 -26.40
C ALA A 493 -8.50 -21.26 -25.78
N MET A 494 -9.62 -20.75 -25.23
CA MET A 494 -10.64 -21.59 -24.64
C MET A 494 -11.13 -22.52 -25.76
N GLY A 495 -10.91 -23.82 -25.58
CA GLY A 495 -11.22 -24.82 -26.59
C GLY A 495 -12.72 -24.80 -26.95
N PRO A 496 -13.11 -25.16 -28.18
CA PRO A 496 -14.47 -24.93 -28.69
C PRO A 496 -15.58 -25.84 -28.11
N GLN A 497 -15.32 -26.67 -27.09
CA GLN A 497 -16.25 -27.73 -26.74
C GLN A 497 -17.31 -27.32 -25.68
N ASP A 498 -18.54 -27.25 -26.21
CA ASP A 498 -19.87 -27.46 -25.61
C ASP A 498 -20.58 -26.30 -24.87
N ARG A 499 -21.58 -25.74 -25.58
CA ARG A 499 -22.81 -25.04 -25.12
C ARG A 499 -22.70 -23.84 -24.17
N MET A 500 -21.50 -23.46 -23.75
CA MET A 500 -21.21 -22.23 -23.01
C MET A 500 -20.89 -21.02 -23.92
N VAL A 501 -21.09 -21.12 -25.25
CA VAL A 501 -20.56 -20.18 -26.26
C VAL A 501 -20.97 -18.72 -26.06
N ALA A 502 -22.21 -18.42 -25.66
CA ALA A 502 -22.64 -17.02 -25.44
C ALA A 502 -22.12 -16.44 -24.11
N LYS A 503 -22.12 -17.23 -23.03
CA LYS A 503 -21.51 -16.82 -21.75
C LYS A 503 -20.00 -16.69 -21.89
N MET A 504 -19.34 -17.65 -22.54
CA MET A 504 -17.91 -17.60 -22.87
C MET A 504 -17.57 -16.41 -23.77
N ALA A 505 -18.38 -16.07 -24.77
CA ALA A 505 -18.13 -14.90 -25.61
C ALA A 505 -18.21 -13.59 -24.81
N PHE A 506 -19.17 -13.45 -23.89
CA PHE A 506 -19.26 -12.29 -23.00
C PHE A 506 -18.11 -12.24 -21.97
N LEU A 507 -17.78 -13.38 -21.35
CA LEU A 507 -16.62 -13.56 -20.47
C LEU A 507 -15.30 -13.21 -21.18
N ASP A 508 -15.17 -13.59 -22.44
CA ASP A 508 -13.99 -13.35 -23.26
C ASP A 508 -13.88 -11.87 -23.66
N VAL A 509 -14.97 -11.21 -24.08
CA VAL A 509 -14.98 -9.77 -24.38
C VAL A 509 -14.63 -8.94 -23.13
N THR A 510 -15.16 -9.30 -21.97
CA THR A 510 -14.89 -8.57 -20.73
C THR A 510 -13.48 -8.80 -20.19
N ALA A 511 -12.96 -10.02 -20.27
CA ALA A 511 -11.55 -10.30 -19.96
C ALA A 511 -10.61 -9.55 -20.92
N ARG A 512 -10.89 -9.56 -22.23
CA ARG A 512 -10.12 -8.83 -23.25
C ARG A 512 -10.15 -7.32 -23.03
N THR A 513 -11.30 -6.74 -22.68
CA THR A 513 -11.42 -5.31 -22.39
C THR A 513 -10.67 -4.92 -21.11
N LEU A 514 -10.71 -5.74 -20.06
CA LEU A 514 -9.90 -5.55 -18.86
C LEU A 514 -8.39 -5.60 -19.16
N VAL A 515 -7.95 -6.60 -19.93
CA VAL A 515 -6.55 -6.72 -20.38
C VAL A 515 -6.15 -5.50 -21.20
N LEU A 516 -6.97 -5.08 -22.17
CA LEU A 516 -6.74 -3.90 -23.00
C LEU A 516 -6.60 -2.62 -22.17
N GLY A 517 -7.49 -2.38 -21.20
CA GLY A 517 -7.37 -1.22 -20.30
C GLY A 517 -6.14 -1.28 -19.41
N SER A 518 -5.82 -2.45 -18.86
CA SER A 518 -4.63 -2.65 -18.03
C SER A 518 -3.33 -2.39 -18.80
N LEU A 519 -3.26 -2.86 -20.05
CA LEU A 519 -2.12 -2.60 -20.95
C LEU A 519 -2.07 -1.14 -21.42
N SER A 520 -3.21 -0.46 -21.52
CA SER A 520 -3.24 0.98 -21.80
C SER A 520 -2.58 1.80 -20.68
N LEU A 521 -2.77 1.40 -19.41
CA LEU A 521 -2.13 2.05 -18.26
C LEU A 521 -0.60 1.90 -18.23
N VAL A 522 -0.03 0.94 -18.96
CA VAL A 522 1.43 0.78 -19.07
C VAL A 522 2.06 1.95 -19.84
N VAL A 523 1.37 2.46 -20.87
CA VAL A 523 1.86 3.54 -21.74
C VAL A 523 1.32 4.92 -21.38
N ALA A 524 0.19 4.99 -20.67
CA ALA A 524 -0.44 6.24 -20.21
C ALA A 524 0.52 7.25 -19.54
N PRO A 525 1.47 6.83 -18.68
CA PRO A 525 2.38 7.75 -17.98
C PRO A 525 3.26 8.60 -18.91
N ILE A 526 3.53 8.12 -20.13
CA ILE A 526 4.34 8.84 -21.13
C ILE A 526 3.71 10.19 -21.48
N ALA A 527 2.37 10.21 -21.63
CA ALA A 527 1.62 11.43 -21.91
C ALA A 527 1.13 12.12 -20.63
N ALA A 528 0.74 11.35 -19.61
CA ALA A 528 0.12 11.91 -18.41
C ALA A 528 1.11 12.62 -17.47
N THR A 529 2.38 12.19 -17.42
CA THR A 529 3.42 12.82 -16.56
C THR A 529 3.69 14.29 -16.94
N PRO A 530 4.00 14.63 -18.20
CA PRO A 530 4.20 16.04 -18.56
C PRO A 530 2.92 16.87 -18.41
N LEU A 531 1.74 16.30 -18.64
CA LEU A 531 0.46 16.98 -18.38
C LEU A 531 0.27 17.31 -16.90
N ALA A 532 0.55 16.36 -16.00
CA ALA A 532 0.44 16.56 -14.56
C ALA A 532 1.43 17.65 -14.07
N LEU A 533 2.67 17.65 -14.57
CA LEU A 533 3.65 18.69 -14.26
C LEU A 533 3.24 20.06 -14.81
N ALA A 534 2.75 20.13 -16.05
CA ALA A 534 2.26 21.38 -16.64
C ALA A 534 1.11 21.96 -15.81
N TRP A 535 0.16 21.11 -15.40
CA TRP A 535 -0.98 21.49 -14.59
C TRP A 535 -0.59 22.02 -13.20
N ASN A 536 0.43 21.43 -12.58
CA ASN A 536 0.88 21.84 -11.25
C ASN A 536 1.71 23.13 -11.30
N ARG A 537 2.51 23.36 -12.35
CA ARG A 537 3.29 24.60 -12.51
C ARG A 537 2.45 25.85 -12.73
N THR A 538 1.24 25.71 -13.28
CA THR A 538 0.31 26.83 -13.46
C THR A 538 -0.53 27.12 -12.20
N ARG A 539 -0.26 26.43 -11.08
CA ARG A 539 -0.86 26.66 -9.76
C ARG A 539 0.17 27.15 -8.74
#